data_AF-A0A6A3EDP7-F1
#
_entry.id   AF-A0A6A3EDP7-F1
#
_cell.length_a   1.000
_cell.length_b   1.000
_cell.length_c   1.000
_cell.angle_alpha   90.00
_cell.angle_beta   90.00
_cell.angle_gamma   90.00
#
_symmetry.space_group_name_H-M   'P 1'
#
loop_
_entity.id
_entity.type
_entity.pdbx_description
1 polymer ?
#
loop_
_entity_poly.entity_id
_entity_poly.type
_entity_poly.pdbx_seq_one_letter_code
_entity_poly.pdbx_strand_id
1 'polypeptide(L)'
;MIMKRTCAEAYRGASIRCNDAPGFANFRAKAQIAADKALEPGYALPNTNRTDPKLRQGIVMVVYPKLVASTYATVRALREVLGCSLPIEIWLRPDEMNKVPGALEPLWDLARNKSKGEITFQAIRHQNALRFNCKVYAIYHSKFEQVLFLDADNVPARDPSYLFTAPEFVKTGAVFWPDFWHPDQTIFFINPTSLVWQLLDMPFVDMFEQESGQLLIDRKRHAAPLALVTFYAFHQPNYFNRLKLAWGDKDLFRFAWLKLGASFHMIETPPAVAGELKGNLFCGMTMAQHDPSGDVIFLHRNQLKLTGEAKLQDFDIRLKKALSTANTIQANFEDDEYPDPAIWTHLVSFRGTSPRSEYLIEKHASINKFTGIQRCFGGRELHKNPHFYAQEFTDFSFTGLESHLRRFAMKAAQLRQRKTSQTTT
;
A
#
# COMPACT_ATOMS: atom_id res chain seq x y z
N MET A 1 20.70 5.95 -32.55
CA MET A 1 21.25 5.45 -31.26
C MET A 1 22.22 6.50 -30.73
N ILE A 2 21.76 7.40 -29.86
CA ILE A 2 22.65 8.35 -29.18
C ILE A 2 23.10 7.65 -27.90
N MET A 3 24.34 7.14 -27.88
CA MET A 3 24.96 6.69 -26.63
C MET A 3 25.13 7.91 -25.73
N LYS A 4 24.36 7.96 -24.64
CA LYS A 4 24.51 8.98 -23.60
C LYS A 4 25.92 8.86 -23.03
N ARG A 5 26.72 9.93 -23.11
CA ARG A 5 28.13 9.98 -22.67
C ARG A 5 28.32 9.90 -21.15
N THR A 6 27.23 9.99 -20.37
CA THR A 6 27.24 9.92 -18.91
C THR A 6 26.69 8.58 -18.45
N CYS A 7 27.47 7.81 -17.67
CA CYS A 7 26.99 6.59 -17.03
C CYS A 7 25.82 6.92 -16.10
N ALA A 8 24.69 6.24 -16.26
CA ALA A 8 23.66 6.24 -15.22
C ALA A 8 24.19 5.45 -14.01
N GLU A 9 23.78 5.88 -12.83
CA GLU A 9 24.29 5.30 -11.59
C GLU A 9 23.40 4.13 -11.15
N ALA A 10 24.02 3.12 -10.55
CA ALA A 10 23.30 2.05 -9.89
C ALA A 10 23.13 2.39 -8.41
N TYR A 11 21.99 2.04 -7.82
CA TYR A 11 21.79 2.23 -6.39
C TYR A 11 22.84 1.48 -5.56
N ARG A 12 23.24 2.03 -4.40
CA ARG A 12 24.25 1.44 -3.52
C ARG A 12 23.86 -0.01 -3.16
N GLY A 13 24.71 -0.96 -3.54
CA GLY A 13 24.50 -2.38 -3.32
C GLY A 13 23.59 -3.07 -4.35
N ALA A 14 23.33 -2.45 -5.50
CA ALA A 14 22.88 -3.15 -6.70
C ALA A 14 24.08 -3.94 -7.30
N SER A 15 23.83 -5.16 -7.77
CA SER A 15 24.86 -5.99 -8.41
C SER A 15 24.54 -6.14 -9.88
N ILE A 16 25.35 -5.51 -10.73
CA ILE A 16 25.27 -5.63 -12.19
C ILE A 16 26.37 -6.61 -12.62
N ARG A 17 25.97 -7.72 -13.25
CA ARG A 17 26.92 -8.68 -13.85
C ARG A 17 26.94 -8.47 -15.36
N CYS A 18 28.07 -8.74 -16.03
CA CYS A 18 28.15 -8.66 -17.49
C CYS A 18 27.08 -9.51 -18.20
N ASN A 19 26.75 -10.67 -17.62
CA ASN A 19 25.69 -11.56 -18.14
C ASN A 19 24.29 -10.93 -18.11
N ASP A 20 24.08 -9.82 -17.41
CA ASP A 20 22.81 -9.10 -17.38
C ASP A 20 22.64 -8.14 -18.54
N ALA A 21 23.75 -7.69 -19.15
CA ALA A 21 23.75 -6.64 -20.15
C ALA A 21 22.87 -6.96 -21.38
N PRO A 22 22.90 -8.18 -21.98
CA PRO A 22 22.03 -8.49 -23.10
C PRO A 22 20.55 -8.41 -22.74
N GLY A 23 20.17 -8.94 -21.57
CA GLY A 23 18.77 -8.94 -21.16
C GLY A 23 18.28 -7.56 -20.69
N PHE A 24 19.16 -6.75 -20.08
CA PHE A 24 18.89 -5.35 -19.76
C PHE A 24 18.66 -4.53 -21.04
N ALA A 25 19.56 -4.65 -22.02
CA ALA A 25 19.45 -3.94 -23.31
C ALA A 25 18.19 -4.33 -24.10
N ASN A 26 17.80 -5.61 -24.01
CA ASN A 26 16.61 -6.14 -24.69
C ASN A 26 15.31 -5.94 -23.90
N PHE A 27 15.36 -5.48 -22.65
CA PHE A 27 14.17 -5.34 -21.81
C PHE A 27 13.13 -4.41 -22.44
N ARG A 28 13.57 -3.25 -22.95
CA ARG A 28 12.69 -2.29 -23.62
C ARG A 28 11.98 -2.87 -24.84
N ALA A 29 12.66 -3.71 -25.62
CA ALA A 29 12.08 -4.32 -26.82
C ALA A 29 11.02 -5.35 -26.43
N LYS A 30 11.29 -6.16 -25.39
CA LYS A 30 10.31 -7.10 -24.83
C LYS A 30 9.11 -6.40 -24.20
N ALA A 31 9.35 -5.28 -23.51
CA ALA A 31 8.29 -4.45 -22.95
C ALA A 31 7.40 -3.86 -24.05
N GLN A 32 8.00 -3.40 -25.15
CA GLN A 32 7.27 -2.90 -26.32
C GLN A 32 6.41 -4.00 -26.95
N ILE A 33 6.95 -5.21 -27.16
CA ILE A 33 6.17 -6.35 -27.67
C ILE A 33 4.97 -6.67 -26.77
N ALA A 34 5.16 -6.63 -25.44
CA ALA A 34 4.07 -6.85 -24.50
C ALA A 34 2.99 -5.75 -24.58
N ALA A 35 3.40 -4.50 -24.77
CA ALA A 35 2.50 -3.37 -24.95
C ALA A 35 1.75 -3.42 -26.29
N ASP A 36 2.45 -3.66 -27.39
CA ASP A 36 1.88 -3.73 -28.75
C ASP A 36 0.79 -4.81 -28.82
N LYS A 37 1.07 -6.00 -28.26
CA LYS A 37 0.07 -7.07 -28.15
C LYS A 37 -1.18 -6.65 -27.37
N ALA A 38 -1.01 -5.81 -26.35
CA ALA A 38 -2.12 -5.35 -25.52
C ALA A 38 -2.88 -4.16 -26.13
N LEU A 39 -2.32 -3.53 -27.17
CA LEU A 39 -2.93 -2.44 -27.95
C LEU A 39 -3.69 -2.97 -29.19
N GLU A 40 -3.52 -4.25 -29.54
CA GLU A 40 -4.25 -4.87 -30.65
C GLU A 40 -5.78 -4.80 -30.44
N PRO A 41 -6.56 -4.53 -31.51
CA PRO A 41 -8.01 -4.55 -31.43
C PRO A 41 -8.54 -5.88 -30.90
N GLY A 42 -9.43 -5.84 -29.92
CA GLY A 42 -10.00 -7.04 -29.30
C GLY A 42 -9.19 -7.62 -28.14
N TYR A 43 -8.02 -7.04 -27.81
CA TYR A 43 -7.36 -7.35 -26.55
C TYR A 43 -8.28 -7.01 -25.37
N ALA A 44 -8.51 -7.98 -24.49
CA ALA A 44 -9.33 -7.82 -23.31
C ALA A 44 -8.65 -8.49 -22.12
N LEU A 45 -8.71 -7.83 -20.96
CA LEU A 45 -8.24 -8.43 -19.72
C LEU A 45 -9.16 -9.58 -19.29
N PRO A 46 -8.65 -10.56 -18.53
CA PRO A 46 -9.47 -11.61 -17.96
C PRO A 46 -10.67 -11.05 -17.20
N ASN A 47 -11.82 -11.74 -17.30
CA ASN A 47 -13.05 -11.43 -16.57
C ASN A 47 -13.72 -10.06 -16.87
N THR A 48 -13.35 -9.37 -17.96
CA THR A 48 -13.92 -8.03 -18.30
C THR A 48 -15.19 -8.06 -19.16
N ASN A 49 -15.49 -9.17 -19.83
CA ASN A 49 -16.66 -9.28 -20.74
C ASN A 49 -17.97 -9.64 -20.02
N ARG A 50 -18.10 -9.36 -18.72
CA ARG A 50 -19.30 -9.69 -17.94
C ARG A 50 -20.22 -8.47 -17.87
N THR A 51 -21.47 -8.65 -18.28
CA THR A 51 -22.52 -7.61 -18.30
C THR A 51 -23.26 -7.44 -16.97
N ASP A 52 -22.78 -8.06 -15.88
CA ASP A 52 -23.43 -7.92 -14.57
C ASP A 52 -23.16 -6.52 -14.00
N PRO A 53 -24.19 -5.65 -13.88
CA PRO A 53 -24.00 -4.31 -13.34
C PRO A 53 -23.46 -4.31 -11.91
N LYS A 54 -23.69 -5.39 -11.14
CA LYS A 54 -23.18 -5.54 -9.78
C LYS A 54 -21.67 -5.74 -9.72
N LEU A 55 -21.05 -6.16 -10.82
CA LEU A 55 -19.61 -6.36 -10.94
C LEU A 55 -18.94 -5.21 -11.69
N ARG A 56 -19.58 -4.05 -11.82
CA ARG A 56 -18.95 -2.90 -12.46
C ARG A 56 -17.86 -2.28 -11.59
N GLN A 57 -18.16 -2.02 -10.32
CA GLN A 57 -17.30 -1.30 -9.38
C GLN A 57 -17.11 -2.12 -8.12
N GLY A 58 -15.88 -2.19 -7.61
CA GLY A 58 -15.61 -2.89 -6.37
C GLY A 58 -14.22 -2.68 -5.82
N ILE A 59 -14.04 -3.17 -4.61
CA ILE A 59 -12.76 -3.10 -3.89
C ILE A 59 -12.03 -4.42 -4.05
N VAL A 60 -10.74 -4.38 -4.36
CA VAL A 60 -9.87 -5.55 -4.46
C VAL A 60 -8.83 -5.48 -3.36
N MET A 61 -8.73 -6.55 -2.56
CA MET A 61 -7.75 -6.67 -1.48
C MET A 61 -6.94 -7.94 -1.63
N VAL A 62 -5.65 -7.89 -1.30
CA VAL A 62 -4.78 -9.08 -1.20
C VAL A 62 -4.47 -9.36 0.27
N VAL A 63 -4.62 -10.62 0.67
CA VAL A 63 -4.47 -11.03 2.07
C VAL A 63 -3.51 -12.20 2.20
N TYR A 64 -2.63 -12.10 3.19
CA TYR A 64 -1.75 -13.17 3.65
C TYR A 64 -1.85 -13.30 5.18
N PRO A 65 -1.38 -14.41 5.79
CA PRO A 65 -1.74 -14.75 7.17
C PRO A 65 -1.49 -13.67 8.22
N LYS A 66 -0.40 -12.90 8.11
CA LYS A 66 -0.07 -11.85 9.08
C LYS A 66 -0.99 -10.62 9.00
N LEU A 67 -1.70 -10.43 7.88
CA LEU A 67 -2.61 -9.29 7.67
C LEU A 67 -4.10 -9.65 7.82
N VAL A 68 -4.43 -10.86 8.26
CA VAL A 68 -5.83 -11.28 8.43
C VAL A 68 -6.58 -10.36 9.41
N ALA A 69 -5.96 -10.04 10.55
CA ALA A 69 -6.59 -9.16 11.54
C ALA A 69 -6.77 -7.73 11.02
N SER A 70 -5.76 -7.19 10.31
CA SER A 70 -5.87 -5.90 9.62
C SER A 70 -6.98 -5.91 8.57
N THR A 71 -7.04 -6.94 7.71
CA THR A 71 -8.10 -7.09 6.69
C THR A 71 -9.48 -7.13 7.35
N TYR A 72 -9.65 -7.94 8.40
CA TYR A 72 -10.92 -8.05 9.11
C TYR A 72 -11.34 -6.70 9.69
N ALA A 73 -10.42 -5.96 10.30
CA ALA A 73 -10.67 -4.62 10.82
C ALA A 73 -11.08 -3.64 9.72
N THR A 74 -10.33 -3.58 8.61
CA THR A 74 -10.61 -2.70 7.46
C THR A 74 -11.98 -2.99 6.84
N VAL A 75 -12.29 -4.27 6.58
CA VAL A 75 -13.59 -4.66 5.99
C VAL A 75 -14.73 -4.34 6.96
N ARG A 76 -14.58 -4.61 8.25
CA ARG A 76 -15.59 -4.25 9.26
C ARG A 76 -15.79 -2.74 9.36
N ALA A 77 -14.72 -1.94 9.30
CA ALA A 77 -14.80 -0.48 9.30
C ALA A 77 -15.57 0.03 8.07
N LEU A 78 -15.22 -0.45 6.87
CA LEU A 78 -15.95 -0.16 5.62
C LEU A 78 -17.45 -0.45 5.77
N ARG A 79 -17.81 -1.61 6.32
CA ARG A 79 -19.20 -2.07 6.39
C ARG A 79 -20.03 -1.44 7.51
N GLU A 80 -19.46 -1.36 8.71
CA GLU A 80 -20.20 -1.05 9.93
C GLU A 80 -20.00 0.40 10.39
N VAL A 81 -18.86 1.01 10.08
CA VAL A 81 -18.55 2.40 10.48
C VAL A 81 -18.85 3.36 9.33
N LEU A 82 -18.40 3.03 8.13
CA LEU A 82 -18.52 3.91 6.96
C LEU A 82 -19.77 3.63 6.12
N GLY A 83 -20.44 2.50 6.33
CA GLY A 83 -21.66 2.13 5.60
C GLY A 83 -21.45 1.79 4.12
N CYS A 84 -20.20 1.60 3.67
CA CYS A 84 -19.83 1.31 2.29
C CYS A 84 -20.44 -0.02 1.83
N SER A 85 -21.14 0.01 0.70
CA SER A 85 -21.80 -1.16 0.10
C SER A 85 -21.09 -1.74 -1.13
N LEU A 86 -19.94 -1.18 -1.54
CA LEU A 86 -19.19 -1.69 -2.67
C LEU A 86 -18.84 -3.17 -2.46
N PRO A 87 -19.01 -4.05 -3.47
CA PRO A 87 -18.59 -5.43 -3.36
C PRO A 87 -17.06 -5.52 -3.18
N ILE A 88 -16.60 -6.51 -2.43
CA ILE A 88 -15.17 -6.73 -2.13
C ILE A 88 -14.74 -8.09 -2.70
N GLU A 89 -13.64 -8.09 -3.44
CA GLU A 89 -12.88 -9.29 -3.79
C GLU A 89 -11.65 -9.43 -2.88
N ILE A 90 -11.62 -10.51 -2.10
CA ILE A 90 -10.46 -10.87 -1.28
C ILE A 90 -9.65 -11.94 -2.01
N TRP A 91 -8.46 -11.56 -2.44
CA TRP A 91 -7.50 -12.43 -3.12
C TRP A 91 -6.50 -13.00 -2.12
N LEU A 92 -6.32 -14.31 -2.10
CA LEU A 92 -5.39 -14.99 -1.20
C LEU A 92 -4.66 -16.14 -1.87
N ARG A 93 -3.49 -16.48 -1.33
CA ARG A 93 -2.70 -17.65 -1.72
C ARG A 93 -3.04 -18.85 -0.81
N PRO A 94 -3.71 -19.90 -1.31
CA PRO A 94 -4.05 -21.06 -0.47
C PRO A 94 -2.82 -21.73 0.17
N ASP A 95 -1.71 -21.79 -0.55
CA ASP A 95 -0.44 -22.37 -0.08
C ASP A 95 0.22 -21.57 1.05
N GLU A 96 -0.09 -20.29 1.21
CA GLU A 96 0.34 -19.48 2.35
C GLU A 96 -0.67 -19.54 3.49
N MET A 97 -1.96 -19.42 3.18
CA MET A 97 -3.04 -19.41 4.18
C MET A 97 -3.15 -20.73 4.93
N ASN A 98 -3.03 -21.86 4.25
CA ASN A 98 -3.16 -23.19 4.85
C ASN A 98 -2.00 -23.55 5.78
N LYS A 99 -0.87 -22.80 5.74
CA LYS A 99 0.26 -23.00 6.66
C LYS A 99 0.01 -22.44 8.06
N VAL A 100 -1.03 -21.62 8.23
CA VAL A 100 -1.36 -20.98 9.51
C VAL A 100 -2.74 -21.43 9.96
N PRO A 101 -2.84 -22.35 10.95
CA PRO A 101 -4.11 -22.83 11.47
C PRO A 101 -5.06 -21.70 11.88
N GLY A 102 -6.33 -21.84 11.50
CA GLY A 102 -7.38 -20.86 11.81
C GLY A 102 -7.29 -19.53 11.05
N ALA A 103 -6.28 -19.28 10.20
CA ALA A 103 -6.11 -17.99 9.53
C ALA A 103 -7.27 -17.61 8.59
N LEU A 104 -8.01 -18.59 8.07
CA LEU A 104 -9.18 -18.35 7.22
C LEU A 104 -10.46 -18.06 8.01
N GLU A 105 -10.53 -18.40 9.29
CA GLU A 105 -11.77 -18.29 10.08
C GLU A 105 -12.30 -16.85 10.15
N PRO A 106 -11.47 -15.82 10.43
CA PRO A 106 -11.98 -14.44 10.44
C PRO A 106 -12.51 -14.01 9.07
N LEU A 107 -11.89 -14.46 7.98
CA LEU A 107 -12.32 -14.13 6.62
C LEU A 107 -13.68 -14.78 6.30
N TRP A 108 -13.88 -16.04 6.70
CA TRP A 108 -15.17 -16.70 6.55
C TRP A 108 -16.26 -16.12 7.44
N ASP A 109 -15.91 -15.61 8.63
CA ASP A 109 -16.82 -14.84 9.47
C ASP A 109 -17.35 -13.59 8.75
N LEU A 110 -16.49 -12.83 8.06
CA LEU A 110 -16.92 -11.70 7.23
C LEU A 110 -17.94 -12.11 6.17
N ALA A 111 -17.74 -13.26 5.54
CA ALA A 111 -18.60 -13.76 4.47
C ALA A 111 -19.96 -14.25 4.98
N ARG A 112 -19.98 -14.86 6.17
CA ARG A 112 -21.21 -15.32 6.84
C ARG A 112 -22.03 -14.14 7.35
N ASN A 113 -21.37 -13.08 7.79
CA ASN A 113 -22.03 -11.84 8.15
C ASN A 113 -22.53 -11.13 6.89
N LYS A 114 -23.83 -11.27 6.59
CA LYS A 114 -24.52 -10.63 5.45
C LYS A 114 -24.64 -9.10 5.63
N SER A 115 -23.50 -8.44 5.81
CA SER A 115 -23.36 -7.00 5.87
C SER A 115 -23.67 -6.36 4.51
N LYS A 116 -23.66 -5.02 4.45
CA LYS A 116 -23.94 -4.27 3.21
C LYS A 116 -22.90 -4.60 2.12
N GLY A 117 -23.31 -5.30 1.06
CA GLY A 117 -22.46 -5.59 -0.09
C GLY A 117 -21.78 -6.96 -0.04
N GLU A 118 -21.54 -7.54 -1.22
CA GLU A 118 -21.01 -8.89 -1.37
C GLU A 118 -19.50 -8.97 -1.05
N ILE A 119 -19.06 -10.07 -0.46
CA ILE A 119 -17.64 -10.39 -0.26
C ILE A 119 -17.36 -11.72 -0.94
N THR A 120 -16.45 -11.74 -1.91
CA THR A 120 -16.05 -12.95 -2.62
C THR A 120 -14.57 -13.25 -2.40
N PHE A 121 -14.21 -14.52 -2.45
CA PHE A 121 -12.82 -14.97 -2.31
C PHE A 121 -12.29 -15.49 -3.63
N GLN A 122 -11.08 -15.08 -3.98
CA GLN A 122 -10.37 -15.51 -5.18
C GLN A 122 -9.01 -16.09 -4.80
N ALA A 123 -8.60 -17.17 -5.49
CA ALA A 123 -7.33 -17.84 -5.21
C ALA A 123 -6.25 -17.40 -6.18
N ILE A 124 -5.12 -16.93 -5.65
CA ILE A 124 -3.89 -16.67 -6.40
C ILE A 124 -3.15 -17.99 -6.56
N ARG A 125 -3.11 -18.53 -7.79
CA ARG A 125 -2.43 -19.80 -8.10
C ARG A 125 -1.17 -19.63 -8.96
N HIS A 126 -0.88 -18.42 -9.40
CA HIS A 126 0.31 -18.16 -10.22
C HIS A 126 1.58 -18.31 -9.38
N GLN A 127 2.54 -19.11 -9.87
CA GLN A 127 3.74 -19.47 -9.11
C GLN A 127 4.60 -18.26 -8.73
N ASN A 128 4.70 -17.27 -9.62
CA ASN A 128 5.51 -16.07 -9.40
C ASN A 128 4.73 -14.89 -8.81
N ALA A 129 3.43 -15.06 -8.52
CA ALA A 129 2.63 -14.05 -7.81
C ALA A 129 2.85 -14.21 -6.32
N LEU A 130 3.97 -13.68 -5.85
CA LEU A 130 4.41 -13.70 -4.45
C LEU A 130 4.60 -12.28 -3.95
N ARG A 131 4.36 -12.05 -2.66
CA ARG A 131 4.57 -10.73 -2.00
C ARG A 131 3.84 -9.62 -2.78
N PHE A 132 4.57 -8.56 -3.13
CA PHE A 132 4.15 -7.40 -3.92
C PHE A 132 3.44 -7.79 -5.24
N ASN A 133 3.91 -8.82 -5.93
CA ASN A 133 3.32 -9.21 -7.23
C ASN A 133 1.90 -9.79 -7.11
N CYS A 134 1.47 -10.18 -5.91
CA CYS A 134 0.10 -10.62 -5.69
C CYS A 134 -0.93 -9.52 -6.04
N LYS A 135 -0.62 -8.25 -5.77
CA LYS A 135 -1.56 -7.15 -6.06
C LYS A 135 -1.71 -6.90 -7.56
N VAL A 136 -0.60 -6.95 -8.30
CA VAL A 136 -0.61 -6.86 -9.77
C VAL A 136 -1.47 -7.98 -10.34
N TYR A 137 -1.30 -9.21 -9.85
CA TYR A 137 -2.11 -10.36 -10.26
C TYR A 137 -3.60 -10.17 -9.95
N ALA A 138 -3.93 -9.75 -8.72
CA ALA A 138 -5.31 -9.54 -8.29
C ALA A 138 -6.03 -8.46 -9.12
N ILE A 139 -5.40 -7.31 -9.35
CA ILE A 139 -5.96 -6.24 -10.17
C ILE A 139 -6.12 -6.70 -11.62
N TYR A 140 -5.13 -7.40 -12.19
CA TYR A 140 -5.20 -7.87 -13.57
C TYR A 140 -6.31 -8.91 -13.78
N HIS A 141 -6.59 -9.76 -12.79
CA HIS A 141 -7.57 -10.86 -12.88
C HIS A 141 -8.91 -10.60 -12.19
N SER A 142 -9.13 -9.43 -11.59
CA SER A 142 -10.38 -9.07 -10.91
C SER A 142 -11.61 -9.26 -11.82
N LYS A 143 -12.79 -9.47 -11.24
CA LYS A 143 -14.06 -9.46 -11.99
C LYS A 143 -14.63 -8.05 -12.14
N PHE A 144 -14.14 -7.07 -11.38
CA PHE A 144 -14.63 -5.71 -11.46
C PHE A 144 -14.10 -4.98 -12.69
N GLU A 145 -14.94 -4.24 -13.42
CA GLU A 145 -14.47 -3.36 -14.49
C GLU A 145 -13.64 -2.20 -13.93
N GLN A 146 -14.12 -1.59 -12.85
CA GLN A 146 -13.50 -0.48 -12.15
C GLN A 146 -13.11 -0.93 -10.74
N VAL A 147 -11.81 -0.88 -10.45
CA VAL A 147 -11.23 -1.41 -9.21
C VAL A 147 -10.72 -0.27 -8.36
N LEU A 148 -11.15 -0.23 -7.10
CA LEU A 148 -10.38 0.37 -6.02
C LEU A 148 -9.54 -0.74 -5.38
N PHE A 149 -8.25 -0.78 -5.70
CA PHE A 149 -7.33 -1.63 -4.95
C PHE A 149 -7.06 -1.02 -3.59
N LEU A 150 -7.00 -1.85 -2.55
CA LEU A 150 -6.71 -1.44 -1.19
C LEU A 150 -5.85 -2.49 -0.49
N ASP A 151 -4.65 -2.12 -0.04
CA ASP A 151 -3.82 -2.97 0.80
C ASP A 151 -4.55 -3.28 2.12
N ALA A 152 -4.29 -4.46 2.70
CA ALA A 152 -5.05 -4.96 3.85
C ALA A 152 -4.90 -4.12 5.14
N ASP A 153 -3.84 -3.31 5.22
CA ASP A 153 -3.51 -2.37 6.29
C ASP A 153 -3.72 -0.90 5.88
N ASN A 154 -4.44 -0.66 4.79
CA ASN A 154 -4.89 0.66 4.37
C ASN A 154 -6.39 0.83 4.62
N VAL A 155 -6.75 1.79 5.47
CA VAL A 155 -8.13 1.97 5.94
C VAL A 155 -8.71 3.28 5.39
N PRO A 156 -9.91 3.26 4.79
CA PRO A 156 -10.57 4.49 4.40
C PRO A 156 -11.06 5.30 5.61
N ALA A 157 -10.93 6.61 5.55
CA ALA A 157 -11.42 7.55 6.56
C ALA A 157 -12.88 7.97 6.33
N ARG A 158 -13.39 7.77 5.10
CA ARG A 158 -14.80 7.96 4.69
C ARG A 158 -15.18 6.92 3.64
N ASP A 159 -16.47 6.76 3.35
CA ASP A 159 -16.93 5.84 2.28
C ASP A 159 -16.25 6.20 0.95
N PRO A 160 -15.45 5.29 0.34
CA PRO A 160 -14.71 5.60 -0.88
C PRO A 160 -15.55 5.53 -2.16
N SER A 161 -16.85 5.19 -2.07
CA SER A 161 -17.70 4.95 -3.24
C SER A 161 -17.78 6.14 -4.21
N TYR A 162 -17.77 7.37 -3.69
CA TYR A 162 -17.84 8.58 -4.50
C TYR A 162 -16.63 8.75 -5.45
N LEU A 163 -15.49 8.10 -5.15
CA LEU A 163 -14.28 8.20 -5.97
C LEU A 163 -14.51 7.68 -7.40
N PHE A 164 -15.40 6.70 -7.59
CA PHE A 164 -15.75 6.19 -8.92
C PHE A 164 -16.54 7.17 -9.78
N THR A 165 -17.08 8.22 -9.18
CA THR A 165 -17.81 9.30 -9.86
C THR A 165 -17.08 10.64 -9.79
N ALA A 166 -15.92 10.69 -9.14
CA ALA A 166 -15.11 11.90 -9.05
C ALA A 166 -14.69 12.36 -10.47
N PRO A 167 -14.71 13.67 -10.77
CA PRO A 167 -14.37 14.20 -12.10
C PRO A 167 -13.03 13.69 -12.63
N GLU A 168 -12.04 13.55 -11.76
CA GLU A 168 -10.68 13.08 -12.05
C GLU A 168 -10.70 11.65 -12.57
N PHE A 169 -11.46 10.77 -11.91
CA PHE A 169 -11.63 9.39 -12.34
C PHE A 169 -12.54 9.27 -13.56
N VAL A 170 -13.61 10.04 -13.67
CA VAL A 170 -14.46 9.99 -14.88
C VAL A 170 -13.64 10.41 -16.11
N LYS A 171 -12.83 11.47 -15.98
CA LYS A 171 -11.98 11.99 -17.05
C LYS A 171 -10.85 11.03 -17.45
N THR A 172 -10.11 10.52 -16.48
CA THR A 172 -8.85 9.80 -16.72
C THR A 172 -8.92 8.31 -16.46
N GLY A 173 -9.90 7.91 -15.63
CA GLY A 173 -10.18 6.61 -15.00
C GLY A 173 -8.98 5.80 -14.57
N ALA A 174 -7.93 6.51 -14.17
CA ALA A 174 -6.91 6.01 -13.28
C ALA A 174 -6.61 7.14 -12.30
N VAL A 175 -6.79 6.91 -11.00
CA VAL A 175 -6.36 7.82 -9.94
C VAL A 175 -5.27 7.12 -9.13
N PHE A 176 -4.15 7.80 -8.98
CA PHE A 176 -2.98 7.35 -8.25
C PHE A 176 -2.65 8.33 -7.13
N TRP A 177 -2.04 7.82 -6.07
CA TRP A 177 -1.67 8.61 -4.91
C TRP A 177 -0.16 8.75 -4.81
N PRO A 178 0.33 9.93 -4.37
CA PRO A 178 1.75 10.14 -4.12
C PRO A 178 2.20 9.33 -2.90
N ASP A 179 3.45 8.89 -2.93
CA ASP A 179 4.22 8.45 -1.76
C ASP A 179 4.89 9.66 -1.08
N PHE A 180 5.56 9.45 0.05
CA PHE A 180 6.43 10.44 0.68
C PHE A 180 7.60 10.85 -0.22
N TRP A 181 8.01 9.99 -1.14
CA TRP A 181 9.22 10.20 -1.91
C TRP A 181 8.98 10.96 -3.21
N HIS A 182 9.88 11.88 -3.49
CA HIS A 182 10.00 12.59 -4.77
C HIS A 182 11.46 12.58 -5.22
N PRO A 183 11.77 12.92 -6.48
CA PRO A 183 13.09 12.69 -7.08
C PRO A 183 14.26 13.29 -6.30
N ASP A 184 14.07 14.41 -5.59
CA ASP A 184 15.12 15.04 -4.80
C ASP A 184 15.29 14.43 -3.40
N GLN A 185 14.29 13.68 -2.91
CA GLN A 185 14.25 13.09 -1.56
C GLN A 185 13.95 11.58 -1.58
N THR A 186 14.24 10.90 -2.69
CA THR A 186 13.94 9.48 -2.86
C THR A 186 14.90 8.56 -2.09
N ILE A 187 14.34 7.63 -1.33
CA ILE A 187 15.10 6.53 -0.70
C ILE A 187 15.19 5.29 -1.60
N PHE A 188 14.54 5.32 -2.77
CA PHE A 188 14.46 4.21 -3.73
C PHE A 188 15.21 4.50 -5.02
N PHE A 189 15.93 5.62 -5.08
CA PHE A 189 16.81 5.99 -6.19
C PHE A 189 16.04 6.17 -7.51
N ILE A 190 14.81 6.67 -7.45
CA ILE A 190 14.01 7.07 -8.62
C ILE A 190 14.21 8.56 -8.86
N ASN A 191 15.44 8.93 -9.20
CA ASN A 191 15.90 10.29 -9.47
C ASN A 191 16.39 10.42 -10.94
N PRO A 192 16.81 11.60 -11.43
CA PRO A 192 17.21 11.78 -12.83
C PRO A 192 18.37 10.89 -13.33
N THR A 193 19.23 10.40 -12.43
CA THR A 193 20.40 9.57 -12.79
C THR A 193 20.14 8.07 -12.72
N SER A 194 18.95 7.67 -12.28
CA SER A 194 18.55 6.27 -12.12
C SER A 194 18.58 5.48 -13.43
N LEU A 195 19.10 4.24 -13.35
CA LEU A 195 19.07 3.28 -14.45
C LEU A 195 17.65 2.88 -14.89
N VAL A 196 16.62 3.15 -14.09
CA VAL A 196 15.22 2.80 -14.43
C VAL A 196 14.79 3.47 -15.75
N TRP A 197 15.21 4.71 -15.99
CA TRP A 197 14.87 5.47 -17.20
C TRP A 197 15.49 4.85 -18.45
N GLN A 198 16.71 4.31 -18.32
CA GLN A 198 17.36 3.58 -19.43
C GLN A 198 16.73 2.21 -19.65
N LEU A 199 16.41 1.47 -18.57
CA LEU A 199 15.75 0.17 -18.67
C LEU A 199 14.40 0.29 -19.40
N LEU A 200 13.63 1.32 -19.06
CA LEU A 200 12.30 1.56 -19.61
C LEU A 200 12.32 2.29 -20.96
N ASP A 201 13.47 2.83 -21.37
CA ASP A 201 13.61 3.67 -22.57
C ASP A 201 12.63 4.86 -22.51
N MET A 202 12.74 5.63 -21.43
CA MET A 202 11.89 6.78 -21.12
C MET A 202 12.72 7.96 -20.62
N PRO A 203 12.30 9.21 -20.89
CA PRO A 203 12.87 10.36 -20.22
C PRO A 203 12.54 10.33 -18.72
N PHE A 204 13.37 11.00 -17.92
CA PHE A 204 13.03 11.29 -16.52
C PHE A 204 11.77 12.15 -16.45
N VAL A 205 10.92 11.87 -15.45
CA VAL A 205 9.70 12.63 -15.17
C VAL A 205 9.76 13.11 -13.73
N ASP A 206 9.78 14.43 -13.53
CA ASP A 206 9.76 15.05 -12.21
C ASP A 206 8.34 15.08 -11.64
N MET A 207 8.04 14.09 -10.80
CA MET A 207 6.78 13.97 -10.08
C MET A 207 6.98 13.11 -8.84
N PHE A 208 6.03 13.15 -7.91
CA PHE A 208 6.05 12.23 -6.77
C PHE A 208 6.10 10.79 -7.26
N GLU A 209 6.84 9.96 -6.53
CA GLU A 209 6.71 8.54 -6.68
C GLU A 209 5.30 8.11 -6.27
N GLN A 210 4.82 6.99 -6.80
CA GLN A 210 3.46 6.52 -6.54
C GLN A 210 3.43 5.64 -5.28
N GLU A 211 2.39 5.70 -4.46
CA GLU A 211 2.06 4.66 -3.47
C GLU A 211 1.04 3.70 -4.10
N SER A 212 1.28 2.39 -3.99
CA SER A 212 0.40 1.34 -4.53
C SER A 212 -0.46 0.65 -3.48
N GLY A 213 -0.43 1.15 -2.24
CA GLY A 213 -1.35 0.77 -1.16
C GLY A 213 -2.82 1.03 -1.50
N GLN A 214 -3.09 1.88 -2.48
CA GLN A 214 -4.40 2.09 -3.06
C GLN A 214 -4.29 2.65 -4.47
N LEU A 215 -5.17 2.17 -5.36
CA LEU A 215 -5.19 2.57 -6.77
C LEU A 215 -6.65 2.51 -7.23
N LEU A 216 -7.09 3.50 -8.01
CA LEU A 216 -8.43 3.48 -8.59
C LEU A 216 -8.29 3.38 -10.10
N ILE A 217 -8.70 2.26 -10.70
CA ILE A 217 -8.40 1.95 -12.11
C ILE A 217 -9.65 1.42 -12.81
N ASP A 218 -10.00 2.04 -13.94
CA ASP A 218 -10.86 1.45 -14.96
C ASP A 218 -10.03 0.46 -15.79
N ARG A 219 -10.20 -0.83 -15.51
CA ARG A 219 -9.41 -1.90 -16.11
C ARG A 219 -9.65 -2.02 -17.60
N LYS A 220 -10.88 -1.76 -18.04
CA LYS A 220 -11.25 -1.85 -19.45
C LYS A 220 -10.58 -0.74 -20.26
N ARG A 221 -10.61 0.50 -19.78
CA ARG A 221 -9.95 1.62 -20.46
C ARG A 221 -8.41 1.55 -20.37
N HIS A 222 -7.88 0.88 -19.36
CA HIS A 222 -6.43 0.75 -19.11
C HIS A 222 -5.90 -0.69 -19.24
N ALA A 223 -6.45 -1.46 -20.18
CA ALA A 223 -6.02 -2.84 -20.43
C ALA A 223 -4.53 -2.94 -20.82
N ALA A 224 -4.07 -2.09 -21.74
CA ALA A 224 -2.68 -2.09 -22.18
C ALA A 224 -1.67 -1.68 -21.08
N PRO A 225 -1.90 -0.60 -20.32
CA PRO A 225 -1.06 -0.32 -19.15
C PRO A 225 -1.01 -1.46 -18.14
N LEU A 226 -2.14 -2.09 -17.81
CA LEU A 226 -2.18 -3.23 -16.89
C LEU A 226 -1.43 -4.47 -17.40
N ALA A 227 -1.45 -4.71 -18.71
CA ALA A 227 -0.64 -5.75 -19.35
C ALA A 227 0.87 -5.46 -19.21
N LEU A 228 1.25 -4.19 -19.35
CA LEU A 228 2.64 -3.76 -19.20
C LEU A 228 3.12 -3.83 -17.74
N VAL A 229 2.28 -3.46 -16.76
CA VAL A 229 2.58 -3.69 -15.33
C VAL A 229 2.79 -5.18 -15.05
N THR A 230 1.94 -6.03 -15.60
CA THR A 230 2.08 -7.49 -15.50
C THR A 230 3.41 -7.96 -16.08
N PHE A 231 3.80 -7.45 -17.25
CA PHE A 231 5.13 -7.72 -17.82
C PHE A 231 6.26 -7.29 -16.86
N TYR A 232 6.22 -6.07 -16.31
CA TYR A 232 7.23 -5.60 -15.36
C TYR A 232 7.34 -6.46 -14.10
N ALA A 233 6.20 -6.83 -13.52
CA ALA A 233 6.14 -7.61 -12.28
C ALA A 233 6.66 -9.05 -12.47
N PHE A 234 6.35 -9.67 -13.60
CA PHE A 234 6.57 -11.10 -13.83
C PHE A 234 7.73 -11.45 -14.77
N HIS A 235 8.35 -10.47 -15.44
CA HIS A 235 9.52 -10.72 -16.29
C HIS A 235 10.65 -11.39 -15.52
N GLN A 236 11.28 -12.41 -16.13
CA GLN A 236 12.45 -13.11 -15.59
C GLN A 236 13.66 -12.93 -16.51
N PRO A 237 14.83 -12.51 -15.97
CA PRO A 237 15.04 -12.07 -14.60
C PRO A 237 14.29 -10.76 -14.29
N ASN A 238 13.84 -10.59 -13.05
CA ASN A 238 13.20 -9.33 -12.62
C ASN A 238 14.27 -8.26 -12.37
N TYR A 239 14.47 -7.37 -13.34
CA TYR A 239 15.49 -6.31 -13.27
C TYR A 239 15.19 -5.25 -12.22
N PHE A 240 13.92 -4.95 -11.93
CA PHE A 240 13.57 -4.00 -10.88
C PHE A 240 14.09 -4.43 -9.51
N ASN A 241 13.81 -5.67 -9.12
CA ASN A 241 14.27 -6.22 -7.85
C ASN A 241 15.78 -6.40 -7.83
N ARG A 242 16.34 -6.91 -8.93
CA ARG A 242 17.75 -7.28 -9.00
C ARG A 242 18.68 -6.07 -9.00
N LEU A 243 18.29 -5.01 -9.70
CA LEU A 243 19.05 -3.76 -9.81
C LEU A 243 18.55 -2.68 -8.84
N LYS A 244 17.56 -3.00 -8.01
CA LYS A 244 16.96 -2.11 -7.01
C LYS A 244 16.46 -0.80 -7.65
N LEU A 245 15.76 -0.91 -8.77
CA LEU A 245 15.28 0.23 -9.56
C LEU A 245 13.91 0.75 -9.13
N ALA A 246 13.21 -0.05 -8.32
CA ALA A 246 11.96 0.31 -7.67
C ALA A 246 11.78 -0.59 -6.44
N TRP A 247 10.94 -0.16 -5.50
CA TRP A 247 10.57 -0.96 -4.34
C TRP A 247 9.30 -1.76 -4.60
N GLY A 248 9.46 -3.02 -5.01
CA GLY A 248 8.32 -3.90 -5.30
C GLY A 248 7.49 -3.40 -6.48
N ASP A 249 6.16 -3.39 -6.30
CA ASP A 249 5.18 -3.02 -7.32
C ASP A 249 4.86 -1.51 -7.37
N LYS A 250 5.27 -0.78 -6.34
CA LYS A 250 4.93 0.61 -6.01
C LYS A 250 4.84 1.55 -7.22
N ASP A 251 5.93 1.72 -7.95
CA ASP A 251 6.02 2.60 -9.12
C ASP A 251 5.77 1.91 -10.46
N LEU A 252 5.55 0.59 -10.48
CA LEU A 252 5.37 -0.16 -11.74
C LEU A 252 4.13 0.30 -12.50
N PHE A 253 3.04 0.64 -11.80
CA PHE A 253 1.84 1.21 -12.40
C PHE A 253 2.13 2.57 -13.04
N ARG A 254 2.71 3.51 -12.28
CA ARG A 254 3.10 4.81 -12.80
C ARG A 254 4.01 4.69 -14.03
N PHE A 255 5.00 3.81 -14.00
CA PHE A 255 5.90 3.57 -15.14
C PHE A 255 5.17 3.08 -16.37
N ALA A 256 4.24 2.13 -16.24
CA ALA A 256 3.49 1.61 -17.38
C ALA A 256 2.57 2.68 -17.99
N TRP A 257 1.92 3.50 -17.16
CA TRP A 257 1.08 4.60 -17.64
C TRP A 257 1.88 5.66 -18.37
N LEU A 258 3.01 6.08 -17.78
CA LEU A 258 3.92 7.04 -18.40
C LEU A 258 4.52 6.50 -19.71
N LYS A 259 4.91 5.21 -19.76
CA LYS A 259 5.48 4.59 -20.97
C LYS A 259 4.52 4.61 -22.15
N LEU A 260 3.23 4.38 -21.89
CA LEU A 260 2.20 4.31 -22.92
C LEU A 260 1.47 5.64 -23.15
N GLY A 261 1.82 6.70 -22.42
CA GLY A 261 1.09 7.97 -22.48
C GLY A 261 -0.38 7.85 -22.06
N ALA A 262 -0.71 6.86 -21.23
CA ALA A 262 -2.07 6.62 -20.78
C ALA A 262 -2.51 7.69 -19.78
N SER A 263 -3.76 8.16 -19.88
CA SER A 263 -4.29 9.19 -18.98
C SER A 263 -4.43 8.66 -17.54
N PHE A 264 -3.96 9.43 -16.56
CA PHE A 264 -4.23 9.22 -15.15
C PHE A 264 -4.25 10.57 -14.42
N HIS A 265 -4.83 10.60 -13.23
CA HIS A 265 -4.74 11.71 -12.30
C HIS A 265 -3.86 11.28 -11.11
N MET A 266 -2.80 12.02 -10.84
CA MET A 266 -2.04 11.90 -9.60
C MET A 266 -2.64 12.90 -8.61
N ILE A 267 -3.01 12.44 -7.41
CA ILE A 267 -3.44 13.33 -6.34
C ILE A 267 -2.35 14.37 -6.05
N GLU A 268 -2.73 15.64 -6.07
CA GLU A 268 -1.79 16.76 -5.96
C GLU A 268 -1.37 17.03 -4.52
N THR A 269 -2.27 16.81 -3.56
CA THR A 269 -2.01 17.03 -2.14
C THR A 269 -0.98 16.00 -1.63
N PRO A 270 0.21 16.43 -1.15
CA PRO A 270 1.21 15.52 -0.61
C PRO A 270 0.67 14.71 0.56
N PRO A 271 1.20 13.50 0.81
CA PRO A 271 0.77 12.71 1.95
C PRO A 271 1.05 13.44 3.28
N ALA A 272 0.14 13.30 4.23
CA ALA A 272 0.37 13.67 5.62
C ALA A 272 0.93 12.46 6.40
N VAL A 273 1.44 12.72 7.61
CA VAL A 273 1.97 11.68 8.48
C VAL A 273 1.12 11.60 9.74
N ALA A 274 0.45 10.47 9.92
CA ALA A 274 -0.29 10.16 11.15
C ALA A 274 0.59 9.36 12.11
N GLY A 275 0.55 9.73 13.38
CA GLY A 275 1.42 9.14 14.38
C GLY A 275 1.16 9.59 15.80
N GLU A 276 2.09 9.21 16.66
CA GLU A 276 2.06 9.55 18.06
C GLU A 276 2.96 10.78 18.31
N LEU A 277 2.38 11.84 18.88
CA LEU A 277 3.12 12.96 19.45
C LEU A 277 3.17 12.83 20.97
N LYS A 278 4.38 12.72 21.53
CA LYS A 278 4.62 12.66 22.99
C LYS A 278 5.62 13.71 23.42
N GLY A 279 5.15 14.66 24.21
CA GLY A 279 5.94 15.84 24.54
C GLY A 279 6.40 16.51 23.25
N ASN A 280 7.72 16.50 23.02
CA ASN A 280 8.35 17.11 21.85
C ASN A 280 8.78 16.10 20.76
N LEU A 281 8.38 14.83 20.86
CA LEU A 281 8.81 13.78 19.93
C LEU A 281 7.61 13.24 19.16
N PHE A 282 7.68 13.36 17.84
CA PHE A 282 6.72 12.79 16.91
C PHE A 282 7.24 11.48 16.32
N CYS A 283 6.42 10.44 16.32
CA CYS A 283 6.69 9.18 15.61
C CYS A 283 5.54 8.87 14.64
N GLY A 284 5.74 9.16 13.35
CA GLY A 284 4.81 8.81 12.29
C GLY A 284 4.83 7.32 11.96
N MET A 285 3.66 6.69 11.96
CA MET A 285 3.53 5.24 11.72
C MET A 285 2.55 4.92 10.58
N THR A 286 1.85 5.94 10.07
CA THR A 286 0.79 5.80 9.07
C THR A 286 0.91 6.94 8.06
N MET A 287 0.90 6.60 6.78
CA MET A 287 0.75 7.57 5.70
C MET A 287 -0.73 7.92 5.57
N ALA A 288 -1.05 9.21 5.66
CA ALA A 288 -2.38 9.72 5.45
C ALA A 288 -2.45 10.35 4.06
N GLN A 289 -3.39 9.91 3.25
CA GLN A 289 -3.49 10.27 1.84
C GLN A 289 -4.84 10.88 1.54
N HIS A 290 -4.81 11.84 0.62
CA HIS A 290 -5.92 12.74 0.38
C HIS A 290 -6.68 12.39 -0.89
N ASP A 291 -7.92 12.83 -0.98
CA ASP A 291 -8.69 12.76 -2.22
C ASP A 291 -8.48 14.04 -3.07
N PRO A 292 -9.12 14.16 -4.25
CA PRO A 292 -8.95 15.33 -5.10
C PRO A 292 -9.37 16.67 -4.48
N SER A 293 -10.19 16.66 -3.41
CA SER A 293 -10.58 17.86 -2.67
C SER A 293 -9.59 18.22 -1.55
N GLY A 294 -8.59 17.37 -1.30
CA GLY A 294 -7.59 17.58 -0.25
C GLY A 294 -7.99 17.03 1.12
N ASP A 295 -9.14 16.36 1.24
CA ASP A 295 -9.55 15.71 2.49
C ASP A 295 -8.83 14.38 2.66
N VAL A 296 -8.53 13.98 3.91
CA VAL A 296 -7.97 12.66 4.20
C VAL A 296 -9.00 11.59 3.85
N ILE A 297 -8.61 10.65 2.98
CA ILE A 297 -9.44 9.52 2.54
C ILE A 297 -8.83 8.17 2.92
N PHE A 298 -7.50 8.04 2.99
CA PHE A 298 -6.83 6.77 3.25
C PHE A 298 -5.78 6.90 4.36
N LEU A 299 -5.75 5.92 5.27
CA LEU A 299 -4.80 5.79 6.37
C LEU A 299 -4.06 4.47 6.22
N HIS A 300 -2.89 4.52 5.58
CA HIS A 300 -2.06 3.36 5.29
C HIS A 300 -1.08 3.10 6.44
N ARG A 301 -1.27 2.01 7.21
CA ARG A 301 -0.42 1.63 8.35
C ARG A 301 0.89 0.99 7.87
N ASN A 302 1.80 1.79 7.32
CA ASN A 302 3.08 1.28 6.76
C ASN A 302 3.98 0.58 7.79
N GLN A 303 3.83 0.92 9.08
CA GLN A 303 4.66 0.39 10.17
C GLN A 303 3.88 -0.60 11.05
N LEU A 304 3.06 -0.09 11.97
CA LEU A 304 2.39 -0.91 12.99
C LEU A 304 1.04 -1.45 12.49
N LYS A 305 1.10 -2.67 11.95
CA LYS A 305 -0.07 -3.42 11.48
C LYS A 305 -0.91 -3.93 12.65
N LEU A 306 -2.21 -4.07 12.43
CA LEU A 306 -3.13 -4.63 13.42
C LEU A 306 -3.02 -6.15 13.45
N THR A 307 -2.78 -6.68 14.64
CA THR A 307 -2.63 -8.12 14.89
C THR A 307 -3.77 -8.71 15.70
N GLY A 308 -4.45 -7.88 16.51
CA GLY A 308 -5.45 -8.29 17.48
C GLY A 308 -4.89 -9.04 18.69
N GLU A 309 -3.57 -9.11 18.85
CA GLU A 309 -2.91 -9.90 19.89
C GLU A 309 -1.89 -9.06 20.64
N ALA A 310 -1.79 -9.28 21.95
CA ALA A 310 -0.81 -8.63 22.81
C ALA A 310 0.55 -9.32 22.64
N LYS A 311 1.12 -9.31 21.44
CA LYS A 311 2.37 -10.01 21.16
C LYS A 311 3.58 -9.14 21.50
N LEU A 312 3.97 -9.20 22.78
CA LEU A 312 5.28 -8.79 23.31
C LEU A 312 6.46 -9.68 22.84
N GLN A 313 6.29 -10.59 21.87
CA GLN A 313 7.25 -11.68 21.62
C GLN A 313 8.09 -11.56 20.34
N ASP A 314 7.82 -10.61 19.44
CA ASP A 314 8.61 -10.42 18.20
C ASP A 314 9.71 -9.34 18.33
N PHE A 315 10.17 -9.05 19.55
CA PHE A 315 11.34 -8.18 19.73
C PHE A 315 12.60 -8.81 19.15
N ASP A 316 13.42 -8.00 18.48
CA ASP A 316 14.80 -8.35 18.17
C ASP A 316 15.51 -8.84 19.44
N ILE A 317 16.09 -10.05 19.40
CA ILE A 317 16.77 -10.71 20.53
C ILE A 317 17.86 -9.80 21.13
N ARG A 318 18.47 -8.92 20.33
CA ARG A 318 19.48 -7.94 20.78
C ARG A 318 18.90 -6.92 21.77
N LEU A 319 17.61 -6.60 21.66
CA LEU A 319 16.93 -5.63 22.52
C LEU A 319 16.49 -6.21 23.86
N LYS A 320 16.19 -7.52 23.92
CA LYS A 320 15.87 -8.22 25.17
C LYS A 320 16.98 -8.07 26.21
N LYS A 321 18.24 -8.05 25.74
CA LYS A 321 19.45 -7.90 26.57
C LYS A 321 19.72 -6.44 27.00
N ALA A 322 19.29 -5.47 26.19
CA ALA A 322 19.40 -4.04 26.49
C ALA A 322 18.28 -3.55 27.42
N LEU A 323 17.07 -4.12 27.30
CA LEU A 323 15.93 -3.81 28.16
C LEU A 323 16.02 -4.51 29.52
N SER A 324 16.67 -5.68 29.62
CA SER A 324 16.96 -6.32 30.92
C SER A 324 17.93 -5.53 31.79
N THR A 325 18.63 -4.54 31.23
CA THR A 325 19.55 -3.63 31.94
C THR A 325 18.96 -2.24 32.19
N ALA A 326 17.82 -1.92 31.57
CA ALA A 326 17.14 -0.63 31.72
C ALA A 326 15.89 -0.77 32.60
N ASN A 327 16.06 -0.83 33.92
CA ASN A 327 14.99 -0.67 34.90
C ASN A 327 14.50 0.79 34.95
N THR A 328 14.07 1.41 33.84
CA THR A 328 13.38 2.72 33.86
C THR A 328 12.94 3.15 32.47
N ILE A 329 11.78 2.67 31.98
CA ILE A 329 10.85 3.51 31.18
C ILE A 329 9.43 3.02 31.47
N GLN A 330 8.87 3.46 32.58
CA GLN A 330 7.43 3.37 32.84
C GLN A 330 6.79 4.57 32.13
N ALA A 331 6.60 4.45 30.81
CA ALA A 331 5.77 5.39 30.09
C ALA A 331 4.31 5.04 30.40
N ASN A 332 3.59 5.95 31.08
CA ASN A 332 2.15 5.89 31.28
C ASN A 332 1.47 5.88 29.91
N PHE A 333 1.26 4.69 29.36
CA PHE A 333 0.23 4.46 28.37
C PHE A 333 -0.94 3.90 29.16
N GLU A 334 -2.11 4.51 29.02
CA GLU A 334 -3.34 3.92 29.51
C GLU A 334 -3.45 2.51 28.91
N ASP A 335 -3.37 1.50 29.78
CA ASP A 335 -3.73 0.13 29.41
C ASP A 335 -5.24 0.13 29.16
N ASP A 336 -5.62 0.42 27.92
CA ASP A 336 -6.98 0.20 27.47
C ASP A 336 -7.23 -1.30 27.19
N GLU A 337 -8.47 -1.66 26.94
CA GLU A 337 -8.89 -3.05 26.75
C GLU A 337 -8.36 -3.70 25.45
N TYR A 338 -7.62 -2.96 24.61
CA TYR A 338 -7.25 -3.43 23.27
C TYR A 338 -5.78 -3.88 23.17
N PRO A 339 -5.51 -5.05 22.55
CA PRO A 339 -4.16 -5.59 22.47
C PRO A 339 -3.18 -4.79 21.58
N ASP A 340 -3.65 -4.29 20.44
CA ASP A 340 -2.85 -3.39 19.59
C ASP A 340 -2.90 -1.97 20.19
N PRO A 341 -1.81 -1.19 20.18
CA PRO A 341 -1.84 0.16 20.74
C PRO A 341 -2.53 1.19 19.83
N ALA A 342 -3.04 2.26 20.44
CA ALA A 342 -3.40 3.48 19.72
C ALA A 342 -2.13 4.17 19.20
N ILE A 343 -2.13 4.54 17.91
CA ILE A 343 -0.99 5.15 17.22
C ILE A 343 -1.36 6.45 16.50
N TRP A 344 -2.63 6.84 16.50
CA TRP A 344 -3.11 8.05 15.83
C TRP A 344 -3.53 9.09 16.87
N THR A 345 -2.55 9.83 17.39
CA THR A 345 -2.84 10.98 18.25
C THR A 345 -2.85 12.28 17.46
N HIS A 346 -1.95 12.42 16.47
CA HIS A 346 -1.81 13.63 15.67
C HIS A 346 -1.64 13.31 14.18
N LEU A 347 -2.18 14.19 13.35
CA LEU A 347 -1.90 14.26 11.92
C LEU A 347 -0.97 15.44 11.66
N VAL A 348 0.19 15.18 11.06
CA VAL A 348 1.13 16.23 10.65
C VAL A 348 1.06 16.39 9.13
N SER A 349 0.52 17.52 8.70
CA SER A 349 0.19 17.83 7.31
C SER A 349 1.11 18.89 6.74
N PHE A 350 1.42 18.78 5.45
CA PHE A 350 2.21 19.79 4.74
C PHE A 350 1.33 21.00 4.39
N ARG A 351 1.89 22.21 4.54
CA ARG A 351 1.19 23.45 4.18
C ARG A 351 1.18 23.61 2.67
N GLY A 352 0.00 23.71 2.07
CA GLY A 352 -0.15 23.95 0.62
C GLY A 352 0.48 25.26 0.12
N THR A 353 0.79 26.20 1.01
CA THR A 353 1.52 27.44 0.69
C THR A 353 3.05 27.27 0.68
N SER A 354 3.57 26.13 1.14
CA SER A 354 5.00 25.87 1.19
C SER A 354 5.51 25.31 -0.15
N PRO A 355 6.73 25.66 -0.57
CA PRO A 355 7.29 25.12 -1.80
C PRO A 355 7.56 23.62 -1.64
N ARG A 356 7.24 22.83 -2.68
CA ARG A 356 7.36 21.37 -2.67
C ARG A 356 8.77 20.86 -2.29
N SER A 357 9.81 21.63 -2.55
CA SER A 357 11.19 21.31 -2.13
C SER A 357 11.35 21.13 -0.61
N GLU A 358 10.48 21.77 0.18
CA GLU A 358 10.46 21.70 1.65
C GLU A 358 9.63 20.52 2.19
N TYR A 359 8.99 19.76 1.30
CA TYR A 359 8.33 18.52 1.67
C TYR A 359 9.38 17.43 1.92
N LEU A 360 9.81 17.33 3.17
CA LEU A 360 10.85 16.41 3.63
C LEU A 360 10.33 15.48 4.74
N ILE A 361 10.20 14.20 4.41
CA ILE A 361 9.81 13.16 5.36
C ILE A 361 11.02 12.29 5.71
N GLU A 362 11.60 12.51 6.88
CA GLU A 362 12.76 11.73 7.33
C GLU A 362 12.36 10.45 8.05
N LYS A 363 13.26 9.47 8.03
CA LYS A 363 13.14 8.24 8.82
C LYS A 363 13.96 8.37 10.09
N HIS A 364 13.40 8.00 11.23
CA HIS A 364 14.15 7.89 12.47
C HIS A 364 13.71 6.66 13.28
N ALA A 365 14.50 6.29 14.29
CA ALA A 365 14.15 5.22 15.22
C ALA A 365 13.64 5.81 16.54
N SER A 366 12.59 5.19 17.08
CA SER A 366 12.06 5.44 18.42
C SER A 366 11.94 4.11 19.17
N ILE A 367 11.97 4.15 20.50
CA ILE A 367 11.77 2.98 21.34
C ILE A 367 10.33 3.01 21.86
N ASN A 368 9.59 1.93 21.68
CA ASN A 368 8.22 1.75 22.17
C ASN A 368 8.11 0.44 22.97
N LYS A 369 7.30 0.44 24.05
CA LYS A 369 6.98 -0.73 24.87
C LYS A 369 6.34 -1.89 24.08
N PHE A 370 5.64 -1.59 22.97
CA PHE A 370 4.93 -2.60 22.18
C PHE A 370 5.80 -3.27 21.11
N THR A 371 6.71 -2.54 20.48
CA THR A 371 7.51 -3.03 19.33
C THR A 371 9.03 -3.00 19.53
N GLY A 372 9.51 -2.38 20.61
CA GLY A 372 10.95 -2.18 20.81
C GLY A 372 11.44 -1.04 19.94
N ILE A 373 12.42 -1.29 19.08
CA ILE A 373 12.87 -0.29 18.11
C ILE A 373 11.84 -0.21 16.98
N GLN A 374 11.08 0.88 16.98
CA GLN A 374 10.14 1.24 15.93
C GLN A 374 10.79 2.20 14.93
N ARG A 375 10.62 1.94 13.63
CA ARG A 375 10.91 2.94 12.61
C ARG A 375 9.74 3.90 12.50
N CYS A 376 10.04 5.19 12.56
CA CYS A 376 9.10 6.29 12.48
C CYS A 376 9.37 7.10 11.21
N PHE A 377 8.31 7.68 10.65
CA PHE A 377 8.33 8.65 9.56
C PHE A 377 8.03 10.05 10.06
N GLY A 378 8.58 11.04 9.37
CA GLY A 378 8.61 12.42 9.82
C GLY A 378 9.70 12.59 10.87
N GLY A 379 10.61 13.55 10.69
CA GLY A 379 11.67 13.82 11.66
C GLY A 379 11.13 13.96 13.09
N ARG A 380 11.98 13.78 14.11
CA ARG A 380 11.57 13.78 15.53
C ARG A 380 10.73 15.01 15.91
N GLU A 381 11.00 16.14 15.27
CA GLU A 381 10.32 17.42 15.48
C GLU A 381 9.55 17.89 14.25
N LEU A 382 9.07 16.98 13.39
CA LEU A 382 8.34 17.34 12.15
C LEU A 382 7.16 18.30 12.43
N HIS A 383 6.44 18.09 13.52
CA HIS A 383 5.35 18.95 13.98
C HIS A 383 5.75 20.41 14.28
N LYS A 384 7.05 20.70 14.45
CA LYS A 384 7.60 22.05 14.65
C LYS A 384 8.18 22.65 13.36
N ASN A 385 8.28 21.87 12.28
CA ASN A 385 8.77 22.38 11.01
C ASN A 385 7.75 23.43 10.49
N PRO A 386 8.19 24.65 10.11
CA PRO A 386 7.28 25.72 9.70
C PRO A 386 6.44 25.37 8.45
N HIS A 387 6.92 24.43 7.62
CA HIS A 387 6.23 23.96 6.42
C HIS A 387 5.17 22.89 6.71
N PHE A 388 5.12 22.40 7.95
CA PHE A 388 4.13 21.45 8.41
C PHE A 388 3.26 22.08 9.51
N TYR A 389 2.11 21.47 9.76
CA TYR A 389 1.24 21.79 10.88
C TYR A 389 0.67 20.49 11.45
N ALA A 390 0.48 20.47 12.77
CA ALA A 390 -0.08 19.34 13.48
C ALA A 390 -1.53 19.64 13.87
N GLN A 391 -2.40 18.63 13.73
CA GLN A 391 -3.77 18.64 14.24
C GLN A 391 -3.98 17.40 15.11
N GLU A 392 -4.81 17.51 16.13
CA GLU A 392 -5.17 16.34 16.92
C GLU A 392 -6.14 15.47 16.13
N PHE A 393 -6.03 14.14 16.28
CA PHE A 393 -6.95 13.22 15.60
C PHE A 393 -8.41 13.36 16.05
N THR A 394 -8.62 13.96 17.24
CA THR A 394 -9.91 14.34 17.81
C THR A 394 -10.66 15.41 17.00
N ASP A 395 -9.93 16.22 16.21
CA ASP A 395 -10.52 17.28 15.38
C ASP A 395 -11.17 16.73 14.10
N PHE A 396 -10.92 15.47 13.73
CA PHE A 396 -11.40 14.87 12.49
C PHE A 396 -12.71 14.09 12.69
N SER A 397 -13.55 14.07 11.65
CA SER A 397 -14.82 13.34 11.64
C SER A 397 -14.68 11.82 11.83
N PHE A 398 -13.48 11.28 11.67
CA PHE A 398 -13.14 9.86 11.81
C PHE A 398 -12.33 9.56 13.09
N THR A 399 -12.37 10.42 14.11
CA THR A 399 -11.62 10.24 15.37
C THR A 399 -11.81 8.86 16.03
N GLY A 400 -13.02 8.31 16.00
CA GLY A 400 -13.33 6.99 16.57
C GLY A 400 -12.84 5.78 15.76
N LEU A 401 -12.28 6.00 14.56
CA LEU A 401 -11.90 4.93 13.64
C LEU A 401 -10.83 4.01 14.23
N GLU A 402 -9.83 4.56 14.93
CA GLU A 402 -8.76 3.76 15.52
C GLU A 402 -9.29 2.74 16.54
N SER A 403 -10.16 3.17 17.45
CA SER A 403 -10.76 2.29 18.47
C SER A 403 -11.59 1.18 17.82
N HIS A 404 -12.36 1.50 16.77
CA HIS A 404 -13.09 0.49 16.02
C HIS A 404 -12.18 -0.54 15.37
N LEU A 405 -11.11 -0.09 14.71
CA LEU A 405 -10.14 -0.97 14.06
C LEU A 405 -9.47 -1.93 15.04
N ARG A 406 -9.00 -1.41 16.19
CA ARG A 406 -8.34 -2.21 17.24
C ARG A 406 -9.30 -3.24 17.82
N ARG A 407 -10.55 -2.85 18.10
CA ARG A 407 -11.61 -3.77 18.54
C ARG A 407 -11.89 -4.88 17.52
N PHE A 408 -11.99 -4.53 16.23
CA PHE A 408 -12.24 -5.53 15.18
C PHE A 408 -11.06 -6.46 14.97
N ALA A 409 -9.82 -5.95 15.04
CA ALA A 409 -8.62 -6.77 14.97
C ALA A 409 -8.56 -7.77 16.13
N MET A 410 -8.84 -7.35 17.37
CA MET A 410 -8.95 -8.22 18.53
C MET A 410 -9.98 -9.34 18.31
N LYS A 411 -11.16 -9.01 17.77
CA LYS A 411 -12.18 -10.03 17.45
C LYS A 411 -11.68 -11.03 16.41
N ALA A 412 -10.94 -10.59 15.40
CA ALA A 412 -10.34 -11.49 14.41
C ALA A 412 -9.35 -12.48 15.04
N ALA A 413 -8.50 -12.00 15.97
CA ALA A 413 -7.59 -12.86 16.70
C ALA A 413 -8.32 -13.90 17.56
N GLN A 414 -9.39 -13.50 18.26
CA GLN A 414 -10.23 -14.41 19.06
C GLN A 414 -10.89 -15.50 18.21
N LEU A 415 -11.42 -15.15 17.03
CA LEU A 415 -11.99 -16.11 16.08
C LEU A 415 -10.96 -17.15 15.64
N ARG A 416 -9.75 -16.70 15.28
CA ARG A 416 -8.64 -17.60 14.93
C ARG A 416 -8.29 -18.55 16.07
N GLN A 417 -8.13 -18.02 17.29
CA GLN A 417 -7.75 -18.81 18.46
C GLN A 417 -8.80 -19.89 18.77
N ARG A 418 -10.10 -19.53 18.78
CA ARG A 418 -11.20 -20.48 18.99
C ARG A 418 -11.17 -21.62 17.97
N LYS A 419 -10.94 -21.32 16.69
CA LYS A 419 -10.87 -22.33 15.64
C LYS A 419 -9.69 -23.29 15.82
N THR A 420 -8.53 -22.75 16.20
CA THR A 420 -7.34 -23.57 16.48
C THR A 420 -7.57 -24.51 17.66
N SER A 421 -8.16 -24.02 18.75
CA SER A 421 -8.48 -24.84 19.93
C SER A 421 -9.48 -25.98 19.65
N GLN A 422 -10.47 -25.75 18.78
CA GLN A 422 -11.44 -26.78 18.35
C GLN A 422 -10.83 -27.87 17.46
N THR A 423 -9.69 -27.61 16.82
CA THR A 423 -9.04 -28.58 15.93
C THR A 423 -8.05 -29.48 16.68
N THR A 424 -7.69 -29.12 17.90
CA THR A 424 -6.75 -29.84 18.77
C THR A 424 -7.42 -30.81 19.76
N THR A 425 -8.74 -30.72 19.89
CA THR A 425 -9.62 -31.66 20.62
C THR A 425 -10.30 -32.58 19.63
#